data_AF-A0A3P1SLE1-F1
#
_entry.id   AF-A0A3P1SLE1-F1
#
_cell.length_a   1.000
_cell.length_b   1.000
_cell.length_c   1.000
_cell.angle_alpha   90.00
_cell.angle_beta   90.00
_cell.angle_gamma   90.00
#
_symmetry.space_group_name_H-M   'P 1'
#
loop_
_entity.id
_entity.type
_entity.pdbx_description
1 polymer ?
#
loop_
_entity_poly.entity_id
_entity_poly.type
_entity_poly.pdbx_seq_one_letter_code
_entity_poly.pdbx_strand_id
1 'polypeptide(L)'
;MDTYLDKGASFDEILEGIRECDDDGAVCCTDEAVFSLAKVVLVKEKLAGVTLQLVDEQGYAIRQVTSKKPEDDQPSDSHLSTRQTAVVRALEKVLLHCKKEGIQLIGYSDELVAMPVVVSSDDVSPAVALDINSHGVYRGADSLIENKN
;
A
#
# COMPACT_ATOMS: atom_id res chain seq x y z
N MET A 1 21.84 -18.07 4.20
CA MET A 1 21.63 -19.46 4.67
C MET A 1 20.34 -19.49 5.47
N ASP A 2 19.52 -20.54 5.37
CA ASP A 2 18.23 -20.54 6.08
C ASP A 2 18.42 -20.85 7.57
N THR A 3 17.76 -20.05 8.41
CA THR A 3 17.81 -20.19 9.88
C THR A 3 16.59 -20.96 10.35
N TYR A 4 16.77 -22.10 11.02
CA TYR A 4 15.66 -22.90 11.53
C TYR A 4 15.37 -22.58 13.00
N LEU A 5 14.11 -22.32 13.31
CA LEU A 5 13.61 -22.09 14.65
C LEU A 5 12.79 -23.29 15.14
N ASP A 6 13.28 -23.89 16.21
CA ASP A 6 12.65 -25.04 16.85
C ASP A 6 11.38 -24.67 17.62
N LYS A 7 10.57 -25.69 17.85
CA LYS A 7 9.33 -25.58 18.62
C LYS A 7 9.59 -25.03 20.02
N GLY A 8 8.86 -23.98 20.38
CA GLY A 8 8.95 -23.36 21.70
C GLY A 8 10.08 -22.34 21.84
N ALA A 9 10.71 -21.93 20.74
CA ALA A 9 11.67 -20.83 20.73
C ALA A 9 11.11 -19.57 21.41
N SER A 10 11.92 -19.00 22.29
CA SER A 10 11.62 -17.80 23.04
C SER A 10 11.78 -16.53 22.18
N PHE A 11 11.27 -15.41 22.68
CA PHE A 11 11.37 -14.12 21.98
C PHE A 11 12.82 -13.76 21.62
N ASP A 12 13.75 -13.99 22.55
CA ASP A 12 15.16 -13.62 22.37
C ASP A 12 15.86 -14.53 21.35
N GLU A 13 15.59 -15.85 21.40
CA GLU A 13 16.10 -16.82 20.42
C GLU A 13 15.59 -16.52 19.01
N ILE A 14 14.32 -16.13 18.89
CA ILE A 14 13.73 -15.74 17.60
C ILE A 14 14.34 -14.44 17.09
N LEU A 15 14.61 -13.48 17.98
CA LEU A 15 15.24 -12.22 17.62
C LEU A 15 16.69 -12.43 17.14
N GLU A 16 17.47 -13.26 17.83
CA GLU A 16 18.81 -13.63 17.41
C GLU A 16 18.79 -14.36 16.07
N GLY A 17 17.91 -15.36 15.91
CA GLY A 17 17.78 -16.09 14.64
C GLY A 17 17.38 -15.20 13.46
N ILE A 18 16.58 -14.14 13.69
CA ILE A 18 16.26 -13.14 12.68
C ILE A 18 17.46 -12.24 12.35
N ARG A 19 18.26 -11.84 13.36
CA ARG A 19 19.43 -10.96 13.16
C ARG A 19 20.61 -11.65 12.49
N GLU A 20 20.75 -12.95 12.72
CA GLU A 20 21.78 -13.78 12.10
C GLU A 20 21.37 -14.28 10.71
N CYS A 21 20.12 -14.05 10.30
CA CYS A 21 19.64 -14.41 8.98
C CYS A 21 20.24 -13.46 7.94
N ASP A 22 20.86 -14.02 6.91
CA ASP A 22 21.38 -13.27 5.77
C ASP A 22 20.26 -12.56 5.00
N ASP A 23 20.58 -11.47 4.28
CA ASP A 23 19.62 -10.72 3.46
C ASP A 23 18.91 -11.59 2.39
N ASP A 24 19.54 -12.68 1.94
CA ASP A 24 18.98 -13.64 0.96
C ASP A 24 18.42 -14.92 1.63
N GLY A 25 18.44 -15.01 2.96
CA GLY A 25 17.99 -16.18 3.73
C GLY A 25 16.52 -16.11 4.17
N ALA A 26 15.96 -17.27 4.53
CA ALA A 26 14.68 -17.35 5.21
C ALA A 26 14.84 -17.87 6.64
N VAL A 27 14.00 -17.38 7.54
CA VAL A 27 13.83 -17.90 8.90
C VAL A 27 12.68 -18.90 8.90
N CYS A 28 13.00 -20.17 8.98
CA CYS A 28 12.08 -21.31 8.92
C CYS A 28 11.59 -21.68 10.32
N CYS A 29 10.32 -21.39 10.59
CA CYS A 29 9.59 -21.77 11.79
C CYS A 29 8.98 -23.15 11.62
N THR A 30 9.21 -24.04 12.58
CA THR A 30 8.68 -25.43 12.55
C THR A 30 7.27 -25.57 13.12
N ASP A 31 6.74 -24.54 13.79
CA ASP A 31 5.35 -24.52 14.26
C ASP A 31 4.68 -23.14 14.16
N GLU A 32 3.36 -23.15 14.25
CA GLU A 32 2.54 -21.94 14.07
C GLU A 32 2.67 -20.95 15.24
N ALA A 33 3.02 -21.44 16.44
CA ALA A 33 3.22 -20.61 17.62
C ALA A 33 4.48 -19.74 17.46
N VAL A 34 5.60 -20.35 17.07
CA VAL A 34 6.88 -19.70 16.76
C VAL A 34 6.71 -18.78 15.57
N PHE A 35 6.03 -19.20 14.50
CA PHE A 35 5.76 -18.33 13.35
C PHE A 35 4.93 -17.09 13.73
N SER A 36 3.96 -17.25 14.63
CA SER A 36 3.15 -16.13 15.11
C SER A 36 3.95 -15.18 16.00
N LEU A 37 4.81 -15.72 16.87
CA LEU A 37 5.68 -14.93 17.72
C LEU A 37 6.74 -14.19 16.89
N ALA A 38 7.33 -14.83 15.89
CA ALA A 38 8.29 -14.21 14.98
C ALA A 38 7.71 -13.02 14.21
N LYS A 39 6.44 -13.09 13.78
CA LYS A 39 5.75 -11.91 13.21
C LYS A 39 5.65 -10.75 14.20
N VAL A 40 5.37 -11.04 15.48
CA VAL A 40 5.32 -10.01 16.53
C VAL A 40 6.70 -9.40 16.76
N VAL A 41 7.76 -10.23 16.79
CA VAL A 41 9.16 -9.78 16.91
C VAL A 41 9.52 -8.83 15.77
N LEU A 42 9.23 -9.21 14.52
CA LEU A 42 9.48 -8.34 13.34
C LEU A 42 8.83 -6.96 13.48
N VAL A 43 7.57 -6.92 13.90
CA VAL A 43 6.83 -5.66 14.06
C VAL A 43 7.36 -4.84 15.23
N LYS A 44 7.63 -5.48 16.36
CA LYS A 44 8.05 -4.81 17.61
C LYS A 44 9.45 -4.23 17.48
N GLU A 45 10.38 -4.99 16.89
CA GLU A 45 11.78 -4.60 16.71
C GLU A 45 12.04 -3.86 15.38
N LYS A 46 11.00 -3.68 14.56
CA LYS A 46 11.05 -3.01 13.25
C LYS A 46 12.10 -3.60 12.30
N LEU A 47 12.26 -4.91 12.34
CA LEU A 47 13.20 -5.64 11.50
C LEU A 47 12.61 -5.79 10.09
N ALA A 48 13.39 -5.43 9.09
CA ALA A 48 12.97 -5.39 7.69
C ALA A 48 14.01 -6.03 6.77
N GLY A 49 13.55 -6.55 5.63
CA GLY A 49 14.34 -7.37 4.71
C GLY A 49 14.36 -8.86 5.06
N VAL A 50 13.53 -9.30 6.01
CA VAL A 50 13.57 -10.67 6.53
C VAL A 50 12.37 -11.45 6.03
N THR A 51 12.63 -12.65 5.51
CA THR A 51 11.59 -13.61 5.13
C THR A 51 11.40 -14.64 6.23
N LEU A 52 10.18 -14.74 6.78
CA LEU A 52 9.77 -15.84 7.66
C LEU A 52 9.00 -16.88 6.85
N GLN A 53 9.32 -18.14 7.05
CA GLN A 53 8.59 -19.28 6.50
C GLN A 53 8.07 -20.15 7.64
N LEU A 54 6.85 -20.63 7.54
CA LEU A 54 6.36 -21.78 8.30
C LEU A 54 6.61 -22.99 7.41
N VAL A 55 7.39 -23.95 7.91
CA VAL A 55 7.71 -25.18 7.19
C VAL A 55 6.96 -26.37 7.77
N ASP A 56 6.67 -27.36 6.93
CA ASP A 56 6.13 -28.65 7.37
C ASP A 56 7.24 -29.61 7.86
N GLU A 57 6.85 -30.81 8.27
CA GLU A 57 7.78 -31.86 8.74
C GLU A 57 8.78 -32.32 7.68
N GLN A 58 8.51 -32.03 6.40
CA GLN A 58 9.35 -32.36 5.26
C GLN A 58 10.25 -31.19 4.85
N GLY A 59 10.16 -30.05 5.57
CA GLY A 59 10.93 -28.84 5.32
C GLY A 59 10.35 -27.96 4.20
N TYR A 60 9.14 -28.22 3.72
CA TYR A 60 8.49 -27.39 2.71
C TYR A 60 7.78 -26.19 3.33
N ALA A 61 7.98 -25.00 2.76
CA ALA A 61 7.30 -23.80 3.19
C ALA A 61 5.80 -23.88 2.87
N ILE A 62 4.97 -23.97 3.91
CA ILE A 62 3.50 -23.95 3.81
C ILE A 62 2.92 -22.54 3.97
N ARG A 63 3.68 -21.61 4.57
CA ARG A 63 3.28 -20.20 4.70
C ARG A 63 4.53 -19.32 4.72
N GLN A 64 4.48 -18.15 4.10
CA GLN A 64 5.60 -17.22 4.08
C GLN A 64 5.13 -15.79 4.29
N VAL A 65 5.91 -15.00 5.02
CA VAL A 65 5.76 -13.54 5.14
C VAL A 65 7.13 -12.90 5.04
N THR A 66 7.24 -11.84 4.23
CA THR A 66 8.49 -11.08 4.10
C THR A 66 8.25 -9.67 4.62
N SER A 67 9.04 -9.27 5.62
CA SER A 67 9.09 -7.89 6.08
C SER A 67 9.88 -7.10 5.04
N LYS A 68 9.23 -6.21 4.29
CA LYS A 68 9.93 -5.41 3.26
C LYS A 68 10.61 -4.21 3.92
N LYS A 69 11.85 -3.91 3.52
CA LYS A 69 12.49 -2.63 3.85
C LYS A 69 11.63 -1.51 3.26
N PRO A 70 11.45 -0.36 3.93
CA PRO A 70 10.80 0.81 3.33
C PRO A 70 11.44 1.25 2.00
N GLU A 71 12.71 0.88 1.79
CA GLU A 71 13.48 1.10 0.57
C GLU A 71 13.13 0.10 -0.56
N ASP A 72 12.72 -1.13 -0.22
CA ASP A 72 12.18 -2.15 -1.15
C ASP A 72 10.68 -1.97 -1.45
N ASP A 73 10.05 -0.99 -0.80
CA ASP A 73 8.73 -0.46 -1.15
C ASP A 73 8.84 0.59 -2.28
N GLN A 74 9.98 0.61 -2.99
CA GLN A 74 10.06 1.21 -4.31
C GLN A 74 9.26 0.34 -5.28
N PRO A 75 8.18 0.87 -5.85
CA PRO A 75 7.41 0.13 -6.82
C PRO A 75 8.23 0.00 -8.10
N SER A 76 8.67 -1.22 -8.42
CA SER A 76 8.93 -1.60 -9.80
C SER A 76 7.64 -1.32 -10.60
N ASP A 77 7.69 -0.37 -11.53
CA ASP A 77 6.62 0.13 -12.42
C ASP A 77 5.62 1.16 -11.87
N SER A 78 5.83 1.73 -10.68
CA SER A 78 5.09 2.94 -10.28
C SER A 78 6.08 4.04 -9.97
N HIS A 79 6.14 5.06 -10.84
CA HIS A 79 6.92 6.29 -10.64
C HIS A 79 6.51 7.09 -9.37
N LEU A 80 5.55 6.59 -8.59
CA LEU A 80 5.08 7.19 -7.35
C LEU A 80 5.80 6.57 -6.14
N SER A 81 6.39 7.42 -5.31
CA SER A 81 6.91 7.03 -3.99
C SER A 81 5.80 6.51 -3.07
N THR A 82 6.17 5.77 -2.03
CA THR A 82 5.26 5.30 -0.96
C THR A 82 4.39 6.43 -0.40
N ARG A 83 4.97 7.63 -0.24
CA ARG A 83 4.24 8.83 0.22
C ARG A 83 3.19 9.27 -0.78
N GLN A 84 3.52 9.32 -2.08
CA GLN A 84 2.58 9.67 -3.14
C GLN A 84 1.45 8.64 -3.25
N THR A 85 1.79 7.34 -3.18
CA THR A 85 0.80 6.25 -3.16
C THR A 85 -0.15 6.34 -1.96
N ALA A 86 0.35 6.71 -0.78
CA ALA A 86 -0.49 6.94 0.38
C ALA A 86 -1.48 8.11 0.17
N VAL A 87 -1.06 9.18 -0.50
CA VAL A 87 -1.94 10.31 -0.87
C VAL A 87 -3.02 9.87 -1.84
N VAL A 88 -2.69 9.07 -2.87
CA VAL A 88 -3.69 8.53 -3.81
C VAL A 88 -4.72 7.67 -3.07
N ARG A 89 -4.30 6.79 -2.17
CA ARG A 89 -5.23 5.98 -1.35
C ARG A 89 -6.12 6.83 -0.44
N ALA A 90 -5.61 7.95 0.06
CA ALA A 90 -6.42 8.88 0.84
C ALA A 90 -7.47 9.57 -0.05
N LEU A 91 -7.08 9.98 -1.26
CA LEU A 91 -7.99 10.57 -2.25
C LEU A 91 -9.10 9.60 -2.64
N GLU A 92 -8.79 8.32 -2.90
CA GLU A 92 -9.77 7.27 -3.20
C GLU A 92 -10.82 7.13 -2.08
N LYS A 93 -10.40 7.20 -0.81
CA LYS A 93 -11.34 7.19 0.32
C LYS A 93 -12.25 8.41 0.29
N VAL A 94 -11.73 9.60 0.00
CA VAL A 94 -12.57 10.81 -0.12
C VAL A 94 -13.59 10.66 -1.25
N LEU A 95 -13.17 10.17 -2.42
CA LEU A 95 -14.06 9.91 -3.56
C LEU A 95 -15.17 8.91 -3.21
N LEU A 96 -14.85 7.88 -2.43
CA LEU A 96 -15.86 6.94 -1.93
C LEU A 96 -16.89 7.63 -1.02
N HIS A 97 -16.48 8.59 -0.19
CA HIS A 97 -17.42 9.37 0.61
C HIS A 97 -18.29 10.27 -0.26
N CYS A 98 -17.72 10.95 -1.27
CA CYS A 98 -18.49 11.71 -2.25
C CYS A 98 -19.58 10.84 -2.89
N LYS A 99 -19.24 9.62 -3.32
CA LYS A 99 -20.21 8.67 -3.89
C LYS A 99 -21.33 8.31 -2.92
N LYS A 100 -21.02 8.10 -1.63
CA LYS A 100 -22.02 7.76 -0.61
C LYS A 100 -22.99 8.92 -0.33
N GLU A 101 -22.49 10.14 -0.37
CA GLU A 101 -23.28 11.36 -0.18
C GLU A 101 -24.00 11.82 -1.46
N GLY A 102 -23.94 11.03 -2.55
CA GLY A 102 -24.59 11.38 -3.80
C GLY A 102 -23.96 12.58 -4.50
N ILE A 103 -22.64 12.76 -4.35
CA ILE A 103 -21.84 13.78 -5.03
C ILE A 103 -21.09 13.13 -6.20
N GLN A 104 -21.23 13.72 -7.38
CA GLN A 104 -20.46 13.42 -8.57
C GLN A 104 -19.42 14.52 -8.82
N LEU A 105 -18.28 14.12 -9.36
CA LEU A 105 -17.22 15.04 -9.79
C LEU A 105 -17.20 15.10 -11.31
N ILE A 106 -17.24 16.30 -11.87
CA ILE A 106 -17.18 16.55 -13.32
C ILE A 106 -15.90 17.32 -13.61
N GLY A 107 -15.07 16.73 -14.44
CA GLY A 107 -13.84 17.32 -14.90
C GLY A 107 -14.02 18.01 -16.25
N TYR A 108 -13.72 19.30 -16.30
CA TYR A 108 -13.58 20.09 -17.51
C TYR A 108 -12.08 20.22 -17.88
N SER A 109 -11.79 20.85 -19.01
CA SER A 109 -10.41 20.94 -19.53
C SER A 109 -9.43 21.59 -18.54
N ASP A 110 -9.90 22.55 -17.75
CA ASP A 110 -9.13 23.36 -16.80
C ASP A 110 -9.71 23.37 -15.37
N GLU A 111 -10.96 22.93 -15.19
CA GLU A 111 -11.68 23.02 -13.91
C GLU A 111 -12.22 21.66 -13.46
N LEU A 112 -12.39 21.49 -12.14
CA LEU A 112 -13.03 20.32 -11.55
C LEU A 112 -14.17 20.79 -10.67
N VAL A 113 -15.39 20.31 -10.92
CA VAL A 113 -16.58 20.72 -10.16
C VAL A 113 -17.24 19.54 -9.46
N ALA A 114 -17.87 19.78 -8.32
CA ALA A 114 -18.75 18.85 -7.62
C ALA A 114 -20.22 19.19 -7.87
N MET A 115 -21.04 18.17 -8.09
CA MET A 115 -22.49 18.30 -8.25
C MET A 115 -23.25 17.18 -7.53
N PRO A 116 -24.51 17.38 -7.12
CA PRO A 116 -25.39 16.30 -6.72
C PRO A 116 -25.68 15.35 -7.90
N VAL A 117 -25.75 14.04 -7.63
CA VAL A 117 -26.03 12.98 -8.63
C VAL A 117 -27.45 13.09 -9.22
N VAL A 118 -28.36 13.80 -8.54
CA VAL A 118 -29.73 14.04 -9.02
C VAL A 118 -29.82 15.03 -10.19
N VAL A 119 -28.75 15.78 -10.46
CA VAL A 119 -28.68 16.74 -11.57
C VAL A 119 -28.06 16.05 -12.78
N SER A 120 -28.74 16.15 -13.93
CA SER A 120 -28.23 15.59 -15.18
C SER A 120 -26.97 16.34 -15.63
N SER A 121 -26.05 15.64 -16.31
CA SER A 121 -24.84 16.25 -16.90
C SER A 121 -25.14 17.24 -18.03
N ASP A 122 -26.37 17.23 -18.55
CA ASP A 122 -26.82 18.10 -19.64
C ASP A 122 -27.50 19.38 -19.11
N ASP A 123 -27.91 19.38 -17.83
CA ASP A 123 -28.52 20.51 -17.12
C ASP A 123 -27.53 21.22 -16.18
N VAL A 124 -26.24 21.24 -16.53
CA VAL A 124 -25.20 21.88 -15.71
C VAL A 124 -25.42 23.39 -15.69
N SER A 125 -26.19 23.86 -14.72
CA SER A 125 -26.26 25.27 -14.36
C SER A 125 -25.12 25.61 -13.41
N PRO A 126 -24.40 26.74 -13.60
CA PRO A 126 -23.42 27.25 -12.63
C PRO A 126 -23.99 27.45 -11.21
N ALA A 127 -25.31 27.47 -11.06
CA ALA A 127 -25.99 27.59 -9.77
C ALA A 127 -25.92 26.31 -8.90
N VAL A 128 -25.61 25.14 -9.48
CA VAL A 128 -25.61 23.85 -8.77
C VAL A 128 -24.25 23.15 -8.79
N ALA A 129 -23.32 23.63 -9.62
CA ALA A 129 -21.93 23.18 -9.65
C ALA A 129 -21.10 23.95 -8.62
N LEU A 130 -20.41 23.22 -7.75
CA LEU A 130 -19.44 23.77 -6.81
C LEU A 130 -18.03 23.59 -7.36
N ASP A 131 -17.31 24.68 -7.58
CA ASP A 131 -15.91 24.63 -7.99
C ASP A 131 -15.04 23.98 -6.90
N ILE A 132 -14.16 23.05 -7.32
CA ILE A 132 -13.19 22.39 -6.46
C ILE A 132 -11.84 23.03 -6.70
N ASN A 133 -11.33 23.69 -5.65
CA ASN A 133 -9.95 24.14 -5.66
C ASN A 133 -8.99 22.95 -5.72
N SER A 134 -8.49 22.69 -6.92
CA SER A 134 -7.57 21.59 -7.21
C SER A 134 -6.11 21.90 -6.87
N HIS A 135 -5.82 23.12 -6.41
CA HIS A 135 -4.46 23.61 -6.15
C HIS A 135 -3.49 23.39 -7.33
N GLY A 136 -4.00 23.41 -8.57
CA GLY A 136 -3.21 23.20 -9.79
C GLY A 136 -2.76 21.75 -10.02
N VAL A 137 -3.28 20.80 -9.23
CA VAL A 137 -2.97 19.36 -9.35
C VAL A 137 -3.90 18.69 -10.37
N TYR A 138 -5.11 19.20 -10.54
CA TYR A 138 -6.03 18.71 -11.58
C TYR A 138 -5.68 19.32 -12.94
N ARG A 139 -5.65 18.48 -13.97
CA ARG A 139 -5.43 18.87 -15.37
C ARG A 139 -6.32 17.99 -16.25
N GLY A 140 -7.16 18.61 -17.09
CA GLY A 140 -7.93 17.87 -18.08
C GLY A 140 -7.00 17.19 -19.07
N ALA A 141 -7.38 16.02 -19.61
CA ALA A 141 -6.52 15.23 -20.49
C ALA A 141 -6.07 16.03 -21.74
N ASP A 142 -6.93 16.91 -22.25
CA ASP A 142 -6.63 17.75 -23.41
C ASP A 142 -5.54 18.81 -23.14
N SER A 143 -5.35 19.20 -21.86
CA SER A 143 -4.30 20.14 -21.46
C SER A 143 -2.89 19.53 -21.49
N LEU A 144 -2.78 18.21 -21.63
CA LEU A 144 -1.49 17.48 -21.73
C LEU A 144 -1.01 17.36 -23.18
N ILE A 145 -1.86 17.68 -24.16
CA ILE A 145 -1.53 17.70 -25.58
C ILE A 145 -0.92 19.07 -25.89
N GLU A 146 0.29 19.33 -25.39
CA GLU A 146 1.07 20.44 -25.91
C GLU A 146 1.36 20.18 -27.40
N ASN A 147 0.85 21.06 -28.26
CA ASN A 147 1.18 21.10 -29.68
C ASN A 147 2.70 21.12 -29.85
N LYS A 148 3.29 19.97 -30.19
CA LYS A 148 4.63 19.90 -30.77
C LYS A 148 4.57 20.50 -32.18
N ASN A 149 4.63 21.83 -32.27
CA ASN A 149 4.98 22.56 -33.49
C ASN A 149 6.42 23.06 -33.38
#